data_AF-A0A1Q7WLG8-F1
#
_entry.id   AF-A0A1Q7WLG8-F1
#
_cell.length_a   1.000
_cell.length_b   1.000
_cell.length_c   1.000
_cell.angle_alpha   90.00
_cell.angle_beta   90.00
_cell.angle_gamma   90.00
#
_symmetry.space_group_name_H-M   'P 1'
#
loop_
_entity.id
_entity.type
_entity.pdbx_description
1 polymer ?
#
loop_
_entity_poly.entity_id
_entity_poly.type
_entity_poly.pdbx_seq_one_letter_code
_entity_poly.pdbx_strand_id
1 'polypeptide(L)'
;MEGGIIILAALVLILALRSPEVHLSSWHQWLWTRLTLVVCLSLFLVLSAGVVLFHGANAAPIGAPVASSTAVSSSGGLSPSPTPFPSLAPSLSASPSPTPIPSLTPSTAQVLTTFCDAIDRHDLDTAWGQYAKALQKERATPPPFLVRITIVHCRVDNVSETSATGFLLLKTIGPKGYTDDYERDFQFTLDVEEGVWKIAQVARCLADGCLDDTTSVVP
;
A
#
# COMPACT_ATOMS: atom_id res chain seq x y z
N MET A 1 35.15 10.69 2.29
CA MET A 1 34.28 10.10 1.25
C MET A 1 32.78 10.28 1.53
N GLU A 2 32.37 10.51 2.78
CA GLU A 2 30.94 10.60 3.15
C GLU A 2 30.24 11.90 2.68
N GLY A 3 30.95 13.03 2.64
CA GLY A 3 30.37 14.31 2.21
C GLY A 3 29.92 14.37 0.75
N GLY A 4 30.59 13.63 -0.15
CA GLY A 4 30.24 13.64 -1.58
C GLY A 4 28.92 12.93 -1.89
N ILE A 5 28.62 11.84 -1.17
CA ILE A 5 27.39 11.07 -1.34
C ILE A 5 26.19 11.89 -0.85
N ILE A 6 26.35 12.62 0.26
CA ILE A 6 25.30 13.48 0.82
C ILE A 6 25.00 14.65 -0.12
N ILE A 7 26.03 15.28 -0.70
CA ILE A 7 25.85 16.36 -1.67
C ILE A 7 25.15 15.87 -2.94
N LEU A 8 25.52 14.68 -3.43
CA LEU A 8 24.90 14.10 -4.63
C LEU A 8 23.43 13.72 -4.38
N ALA A 9 23.14 13.11 -3.23
CA ALA A 9 21.78 12.77 -2.81
C ALA A 9 20.93 14.04 -2.64
N ALA A 10 21.48 15.10 -2.05
CA ALA A 10 20.80 16.39 -1.92
C ALA A 10 20.53 17.04 -3.29
N LEU A 11 21.47 16.97 -4.23
CA LEU A 11 21.29 17.49 -5.60
C LEU A 11 20.19 16.74 -6.36
N VAL A 12 20.15 15.41 -6.27
CA VAL A 12 19.10 14.59 -6.87
C VAL A 12 17.74 14.91 -6.25
N LEU A 13 17.68 15.07 -4.92
CA LEU A 13 16.44 15.44 -4.22
C LEU A 13 15.95 16.84 -4.62
N ILE A 14 16.86 17.81 -4.75
CA ILE A 14 16.53 19.18 -5.19
C ILE A 14 16.03 19.18 -6.63
N LEU A 15 16.63 18.40 -7.53
CA LEU A 15 16.18 18.27 -8.92
C LEU A 15 14.82 17.57 -9.01
N ALA A 16 14.57 16.55 -8.18
CA ALA A 16 13.28 15.87 -8.11
C ALA A 16 12.16 16.77 -7.53
N LEU A 17 12.48 17.61 -6.54
CA LEU A 17 11.53 18.52 -5.88
C LEU A 17 11.28 19.81 -6.67
N ARG A 18 12.16 20.18 -7.60
CA ARG A 18 12.04 21.39 -8.44
C ARG A 18 11.57 21.12 -9.86
N SER A 19 10.77 20.09 -10.12
CA SER A 19 10.08 19.95 -11.42
C SER A 19 8.62 20.43 -11.33
N PRO A 20 8.33 21.75 -11.42
CA PRO A 20 6.98 22.25 -11.56
C PRO A 20 6.62 22.29 -13.05
N GLU A 21 6.29 21.15 -13.65
CA GLU A 21 5.82 21.13 -15.05
C GLU A 21 4.53 20.33 -15.17
N VAL A 22 3.44 21.01 -14.82
CA VAL A 22 2.06 20.49 -14.84
C VAL A 22 1.49 20.36 -16.27
N HIS A 23 2.23 20.73 -17.32
CA HIS A 23 1.70 20.77 -18.70
C HIS A 23 2.65 20.20 -19.78
N LEU A 24 3.37 19.11 -19.50
CA LEU A 24 4.09 18.37 -20.53
C LEU A 24 3.37 17.09 -20.93
N SER A 25 3.44 16.76 -22.22
CA SER A 25 2.90 15.49 -22.75
C SER A 25 3.54 14.30 -22.02
N SER A 26 2.75 13.25 -21.77
CA SER A 26 3.20 12.04 -21.05
C SER A 26 4.43 11.38 -21.67
N TRP A 27 4.60 11.52 -22.99
CA TRP A 27 5.79 11.08 -23.72
C TRP A 27 7.06 11.81 -23.28
N HIS A 28 6.97 13.12 -23.08
CA HIS A 28 8.12 13.92 -22.67
C HIS A 28 8.52 13.59 -21.24
N GLN A 29 7.55 13.46 -20.33
CA GLN A 29 7.81 13.06 -18.94
C GLN A 29 8.51 11.70 -18.87
N TRP A 30 8.03 10.70 -19.62
CA TRP A 30 8.67 9.38 -19.67
C TRP A 30 10.11 9.42 -20.17
N LEU A 31 10.39 10.21 -21.21
CA LEU A 31 11.74 10.39 -21.75
C LEU A 31 12.67 11.05 -20.73
N TRP A 32 12.22 12.11 -20.05
CA TRP A 32 13.00 12.81 -19.04
C TRP A 32 13.27 11.97 -17.79
N THR A 33 12.28 11.22 -17.30
CA THR A 33 12.49 10.29 -16.18
C THR A 33 13.52 9.24 -16.55
N ARG A 34 13.44 8.66 -17.77
CA ARG A 34 14.44 7.70 -18.25
C ARG A 34 15.83 8.32 -18.36
N LEU A 35 15.93 9.53 -18.90
CA LEU A 35 17.21 10.23 -19.03
C LEU A 35 17.84 10.48 -17.65
N THR A 36 17.06 10.98 -16.69
CA THR A 36 17.52 11.25 -15.32
C THR A 36 17.97 9.97 -14.62
N LEU A 37 17.24 8.87 -14.75
CA LEU A 37 17.63 7.58 -14.19
C LEU A 37 18.93 7.06 -14.80
N VAL A 38 19.11 7.17 -16.11
CA VAL A 38 20.35 6.76 -16.79
C VAL A 38 21.54 7.59 -16.32
N VAL A 39 21.37 8.91 -16.18
CA VAL A 39 22.42 9.80 -15.67
C VAL A 39 22.76 9.42 -14.22
N CYS A 40 21.77 9.22 -13.35
CA CYS A 40 21.99 8.81 -11.96
C CYS A 40 22.71 7.46 -11.87
N LEU A 41 22.29 6.46 -12.65
CA LEU A 41 22.91 5.14 -12.69
C LEU A 41 24.38 5.23 -13.15
N SER A 42 24.64 6.01 -14.20
CA SER A 42 26.00 6.19 -14.73
C SER A 42 26.93 6.85 -13.72
N LEU A 43 26.46 7.88 -12.99
CA LEU A 43 27.22 8.52 -11.92
C LEU A 43 27.52 7.54 -10.78
N PHE A 44 26.53 6.73 -10.37
CA PHE A 44 26.73 5.69 -9.37
C PHE A 44 27.81 4.69 -9.79
N LEU A 45 27.74 4.19 -11.02
CA LEU A 45 28.71 3.22 -11.53
C LEU A 45 30.13 3.79 -11.60
N VAL A 46 30.28 5.05 -12.04
CA VAL A 46 31.60 5.72 -12.08
C VAL A 46 32.16 5.90 -10.67
N LEU A 47 31.33 6.31 -9.70
CA LEU A 47 31.75 6.48 -8.32
C LEU A 47 32.13 5.13 -7.68
N SER A 48 31.34 4.08 -7.88
CA SER A 48 31.64 2.73 -7.40
C SER A 48 32.91 2.16 -8.03
N ALA A 49 33.11 2.34 -9.33
CA ALA A 49 34.35 1.93 -10.00
C ALA A 49 35.58 2.69 -9.46
N GLY A 50 35.43 3.99 -9.17
CA GLY A 50 36.46 4.79 -8.53
C GLY A 50 36.85 4.27 -7.15
N VAL A 51 35.89 3.89 -6.32
CA VAL A 51 36.15 3.30 -4.99
C VAL A 51 36.90 1.97 -5.09
N VAL A 52 36.50 1.10 -6.03
CA VAL A 52 37.17 -0.19 -6.24
C VAL A 52 38.61 0.00 -6.71
N LEU A 53 38.86 0.94 -7.62
CA LEU A 53 40.22 1.27 -8.10
C LEU A 53 41.10 1.87 -7.00
N PHE A 54 40.54 2.70 -6.11
CA PHE A 54 41.28 3.29 -4.98
C PHE A 54 41.64 2.29 -3.88
N HIS A 55 40.80 1.27 -3.64
CA HIS A 55 41.14 0.19 -2.71
C HIS A 55 42.07 -0.85 -3.32
N GLY A 56 42.01 -1.10 -4.63
CA GLY A 56 42.92 -2.00 -5.34
C GLY A 56 44.38 -1.51 -5.36
N ALA A 57 44.60 -0.18 -5.39
CA ALA A 57 45.94 0.41 -5.42
C ALA A 57 46.67 0.39 -4.05
N ASN A 58 45.98 0.10 -2.94
CA ASN A 58 46.54 0.14 -1.59
C ASN A 58 46.85 -1.23 -0.98
N ALA A 59 46.74 -2.32 -1.75
CA ALA A 59 47.10 -3.67 -1.29
C ALA A 59 48.50 -4.07 -1.79
N ALA A 60 49.55 -3.74 -1.03
CA ALA A 60 50.84 -4.41 -1.13
C ALA A 60 51.00 -5.43 0.02
N PRO A 61 51.58 -6.62 -0.20
CA PRO A 61 51.54 -7.73 0.75
C PRO A 61 52.72 -7.67 1.72
N ILE A 62 52.48 -7.88 3.02
CA ILE A 62 53.55 -8.09 4.00
C ILE A 62 53.18 -9.27 4.88
N GLY A 63 54.12 -10.21 4.95
CA GLY A 63 53.96 -11.57 5.43
C GLY A 63 53.86 -11.74 6.95
N ALA A 64 53.39 -12.92 7.33
CA ALA A 64 53.45 -13.48 8.69
C ALA A 64 54.91 -13.79 9.11
N PRO A 65 55.23 -13.94 10.42
CA PRO A 65 55.05 -15.24 11.11
C PRO A 65 54.73 -15.16 12.65
N VAL A 66 53.91 -16.06 13.23
CA VAL A 66 54.20 -17.29 14.05
C VAL A 66 54.50 -17.11 15.58
N ALA A 67 53.80 -17.93 16.41
CA ALA A 67 54.10 -18.48 17.76
C ALA A 67 54.04 -17.55 19.01
N SER A 68 53.73 -17.96 20.27
CA SER A 68 53.31 -19.21 20.94
C SER A 68 52.83 -18.92 22.40
N SER A 69 51.99 -19.85 22.91
CA SER A 69 51.58 -20.32 24.27
C SER A 69 52.10 -19.76 25.62
N THR A 70 51.20 -19.76 26.65
CA THR A 70 51.27 -20.45 28.00
C THR A 70 50.06 -20.02 28.89
N ALA A 71 49.10 -20.87 29.29
CA ALA A 71 48.96 -21.73 30.51
C ALA A 71 48.89 -20.95 31.86
N VAL A 72 47.95 -21.10 32.83
CA VAL A 72 47.56 -22.25 33.69
C VAL A 72 46.36 -21.89 34.62
N SER A 73 45.47 -22.87 34.91
CA SER A 73 44.58 -23.20 36.10
C SER A 73 43.85 -22.10 36.93
N SER A 74 42.74 -22.31 37.66
CA SER A 74 42.21 -23.47 38.41
C SER A 74 40.75 -23.26 38.89
N SER A 75 40.00 -24.38 39.01
CA SER A 75 39.08 -24.79 40.10
C SER A 75 37.80 -24.02 40.49
N GLY A 76 36.71 -24.79 40.57
CA GLY A 76 35.54 -24.59 41.46
C GLY A 76 34.36 -23.91 40.77
N GLY A 77 33.14 -24.42 40.73
CA GLY A 77 32.48 -25.44 41.53
C GLY A 77 31.05 -24.95 41.82
N LEU A 78 30.06 -25.75 41.39
CA LEU A 78 28.70 -25.88 41.92
C LEU A 78 27.63 -24.78 41.65
N SER A 79 26.66 -25.20 40.82
CA SER A 79 25.22 -24.86 40.82
C SER A 79 24.57 -25.08 42.21
N PRO A 80 23.41 -24.48 42.62
CA PRO A 80 22.12 -24.65 41.91
C PRO A 80 21.03 -23.53 42.00
N SER A 81 20.05 -23.69 41.10
CA SER A 81 18.58 -23.42 41.21
C SER A 81 18.00 -21.99 41.13
N PRO A 82 17.03 -21.72 40.23
CA PRO A 82 16.16 -20.54 40.27
C PRO A 82 14.80 -20.83 40.94
N THR A 83 14.40 -19.97 41.88
CA THR A 83 13.08 -19.95 42.55
C THR A 83 12.07 -19.09 41.76
N PRO A 84 10.78 -19.44 41.69
CA PRO A 84 9.75 -18.63 41.02
C PRO A 84 9.08 -17.65 42.01
N PHE A 85 8.76 -16.43 41.58
CA PHE A 85 7.85 -15.54 42.32
C PHE A 85 6.94 -14.72 41.37
N PRO A 86 5.62 -14.63 41.63
CA PRO A 86 4.65 -13.87 40.84
C PRO A 86 4.31 -12.51 41.49
N SER A 87 4.03 -11.46 40.70
CA SER A 87 3.07 -10.41 41.13
C SER A 87 2.80 -9.28 40.12
N LEU A 88 1.50 -9.09 39.90
CA LEU A 88 0.73 -7.83 39.89
C LEU A 88 0.84 -6.88 38.69
N ALA A 89 -0.23 -6.94 37.90
CA ALA A 89 -0.68 -5.94 36.93
C ALA A 89 -1.15 -4.62 37.59
N PRO A 90 -1.21 -3.52 36.82
CA PRO A 90 -2.18 -2.46 37.02
C PRO A 90 -3.24 -2.42 35.91
N SER A 91 -4.48 -2.56 36.37
CA SER A 91 -5.74 -1.93 35.94
C SER A 91 -5.95 -1.57 34.45
N LEU A 92 -6.93 -2.30 33.88
CA LEU A 92 -7.60 -2.09 32.62
C LEU A 92 -8.17 -0.67 32.50
N SER A 93 -7.71 0.07 31.48
CA SER A 93 -8.52 1.12 30.87
C SER A 93 -9.60 0.41 30.04
N ALA A 94 -10.87 0.59 30.40
CA ALA A 94 -11.99 -0.05 29.71
C ALA A 94 -12.00 0.38 28.23
N SER A 95 -11.65 -0.54 27.35
CA SER A 95 -11.86 -0.40 25.92
C SER A 95 -13.37 -0.24 25.66
N PRO A 96 -13.81 0.74 24.85
CA PRO A 96 -15.22 0.84 24.49
C PRO A 96 -15.64 -0.46 23.82
N SER A 97 -16.65 -1.12 24.41
CA SER A 97 -17.26 -2.31 23.79
C SER A 97 -17.71 -1.93 22.37
N PRO A 98 -17.29 -2.64 21.31
CA PRO A 98 -17.72 -2.32 19.96
C PRO A 98 -19.24 -2.40 19.89
N THR A 99 -19.88 -1.38 19.34
CA THR A 99 -21.32 -1.38 19.08
C THR A 99 -21.65 -2.58 18.20
N PRO A 100 -22.63 -3.43 18.55
CA PRO A 100 -23.00 -4.58 17.74
C PRO A 100 -23.45 -4.12 16.35
N ILE A 101 -22.91 -4.74 15.30
CA ILE A 101 -23.37 -4.51 13.93
C ILE A 101 -24.78 -5.14 13.78
N PRO A 102 -25.76 -4.44 13.20
CA PRO A 102 -27.11 -4.96 13.08
C PRO A 102 -27.13 -6.17 12.13
N SER A 103 -27.73 -7.26 12.58
CA SER A 103 -27.98 -8.43 11.75
C SER A 103 -29.23 -8.17 10.90
N LEU A 104 -29.03 -7.93 9.61
CA LEU A 104 -30.09 -7.65 8.63
C LEU A 104 -30.02 -8.66 7.49
N THR A 105 -31.12 -8.81 6.76
CA THR A 105 -31.20 -9.62 5.54
C THR A 105 -31.65 -8.73 4.38
N PRO A 106 -30.93 -8.69 3.24
CA PRO A 106 -29.66 -9.38 3.00
C PRO A 106 -28.52 -8.85 3.89
N SER A 107 -27.57 -9.72 4.19
CA SER A 107 -26.39 -9.37 4.98
C SER A 107 -25.37 -8.57 4.16
N THR A 108 -24.32 -8.04 4.80
CA THR A 108 -23.31 -7.22 4.11
C THR A 108 -22.55 -8.01 3.05
N ALA A 109 -22.17 -9.26 3.32
CA ALA A 109 -21.51 -10.11 2.33
C ALA A 109 -22.44 -10.46 1.17
N GLN A 110 -23.73 -10.68 1.45
CA GLN A 110 -24.74 -10.92 0.40
C GLN A 110 -24.93 -9.70 -0.50
N VAL A 111 -24.95 -8.49 0.05
CA VAL A 111 -25.03 -7.24 -0.73
C VAL A 111 -23.82 -7.11 -1.66
N LEU A 112 -22.61 -7.29 -1.14
CA LEU A 112 -21.38 -7.18 -1.95
C LEU A 112 -21.25 -8.29 -3.01
N THR A 113 -21.67 -9.51 -2.67
CA THR A 113 -21.71 -10.63 -3.64
C THR A 113 -22.72 -10.33 -4.74
N THR A 114 -23.92 -9.87 -4.39
CA THR A 114 -24.96 -9.48 -5.36
C THR A 114 -24.47 -8.36 -6.28
N PHE A 115 -23.75 -7.39 -5.72
CA PHE A 115 -23.13 -6.33 -6.51
C PHE A 115 -22.14 -6.87 -7.53
N CYS A 116 -21.17 -7.72 -7.12
CA CYS A 116 -20.22 -8.31 -8.07
C CYS A 116 -20.89 -9.16 -9.14
N ASP A 117 -21.82 -10.03 -8.76
CA ASP A 117 -22.54 -10.89 -9.71
C ASP A 117 -23.32 -10.06 -10.73
N ALA A 118 -23.89 -8.91 -10.31
CA ALA A 118 -24.58 -8.00 -11.19
C ALA A 118 -23.62 -7.32 -12.19
N ILE A 119 -22.45 -6.86 -11.73
CA ILE A 119 -21.39 -6.33 -12.61
C ILE A 119 -20.99 -7.36 -13.67
N ASP A 120 -20.67 -8.59 -13.25
CA ASP A 120 -20.19 -9.63 -14.17
C ASP A 120 -21.26 -10.04 -15.19
N ARG A 121 -22.54 -10.03 -14.80
CA ARG A 121 -23.69 -10.26 -15.70
C ARG A 121 -24.09 -9.03 -16.51
N HIS A 122 -23.42 -7.90 -16.34
CA HIS A 122 -23.76 -6.61 -16.96
C HIS A 122 -25.17 -6.12 -16.61
N ASP A 123 -25.69 -6.50 -15.43
CA ASP A 123 -26.96 -6.04 -14.87
C ASP A 123 -26.72 -4.76 -14.06
N LEU A 124 -26.58 -3.64 -14.77
CA LEU A 124 -26.21 -2.36 -14.19
C LEU A 124 -27.29 -1.80 -13.25
N ASP A 125 -28.56 -2.11 -13.49
CA ASP A 125 -29.67 -1.66 -12.65
C ASP A 125 -29.63 -2.33 -11.28
N THR A 126 -29.38 -3.65 -11.23
CA THR A 126 -29.20 -4.36 -9.97
C THR A 126 -27.95 -3.88 -9.22
N ALA A 127 -26.82 -3.69 -9.92
CA ALA A 127 -25.60 -3.19 -9.31
C ALA A 127 -25.78 -1.77 -8.74
N TRP A 128 -26.38 -0.86 -9.52
CA TRP A 128 -26.72 0.49 -9.09
C TRP A 128 -27.67 0.50 -7.89
N GLY A 129 -28.64 -0.42 -7.88
CA GLY A 129 -29.58 -0.60 -6.78
C GLY A 129 -28.94 -0.98 -5.44
N GLN A 130 -27.72 -1.51 -5.42
CA GLN A 130 -26.99 -1.81 -4.17
C GLN A 130 -26.37 -0.56 -3.53
N TYR A 131 -26.20 0.53 -4.28
CA TYR A 131 -25.68 1.79 -3.74
C TYR A 131 -26.72 2.51 -2.87
N ALA A 132 -26.25 3.16 -1.82
CA ALA A 132 -27.04 4.08 -1.01
C ALA A 132 -27.45 5.30 -1.86
N LYS A 133 -28.60 5.93 -1.56
CA LYS A 133 -29.13 7.06 -2.35
C LYS A 133 -28.15 8.22 -2.42
N ALA A 134 -27.42 8.48 -1.33
CA ALA A 134 -26.40 9.53 -1.28
C ALA A 134 -25.27 9.27 -2.28
N LEU A 135 -24.74 8.03 -2.31
CA LEU A 135 -23.70 7.62 -3.23
C LEU A 135 -24.21 7.64 -4.69
N GLN A 136 -25.42 7.15 -4.94
CA GLN A 136 -26.05 7.23 -6.27
C GLN A 136 -26.12 8.68 -6.78
N LYS A 137 -26.55 9.61 -5.92
CA LYS A 137 -26.64 11.03 -6.28
C LYS A 137 -25.28 11.62 -6.63
N GLU A 138 -24.27 11.33 -5.84
CA GLU A 138 -22.89 11.78 -6.07
C GLU A 138 -22.34 11.22 -7.40
N ARG A 139 -22.56 9.93 -7.68
CA ARG A 139 -22.05 9.24 -8.87
C ARG A 139 -22.83 9.53 -10.16
N ALA A 140 -24.08 9.95 -10.04
CA ALA A 140 -24.90 10.39 -11.17
C ALA A 140 -24.40 11.74 -11.72
N THR A 141 -23.93 12.62 -10.84
CA THR A 141 -23.39 13.94 -11.22
C THR A 141 -22.06 14.17 -10.51
N PRO A 142 -20.98 13.46 -10.90
CA PRO A 142 -19.71 13.58 -10.21
C PRO A 142 -19.17 15.00 -10.34
N PRO A 143 -18.53 15.55 -9.29
CA PRO A 143 -17.80 16.80 -9.38
C PRO A 143 -16.83 16.81 -10.58
N PRO A 144 -16.61 17.97 -11.22
CA PRO A 144 -15.85 18.07 -12.48
C PRO A 144 -14.37 17.66 -12.34
N PHE A 145 -13.85 17.59 -11.11
CA PHE A 145 -12.49 17.15 -10.82
C PHE A 145 -12.38 15.63 -10.60
N LEU A 146 -13.49 14.91 -10.40
CA LEU A 146 -13.45 13.46 -10.23
C LEU A 146 -13.44 12.76 -11.59
N VAL A 147 -12.42 11.93 -11.77
CA VAL A 147 -12.32 11.07 -12.95
C VAL A 147 -13.31 9.92 -12.81
N ARG A 148 -14.21 9.78 -13.79
CA ARG A 148 -15.13 8.64 -13.86
C ARG A 148 -14.41 7.39 -14.34
N ILE A 149 -14.57 6.29 -13.62
CA ILE A 149 -14.11 4.96 -14.02
C ILE A 149 -15.27 3.97 -13.94
N THR A 150 -15.34 3.07 -14.92
CA THR A 150 -16.40 2.05 -15.00
C THR A 150 -15.87 0.71 -14.55
N ILE A 151 -16.62 -0.02 -13.74
CA ILE A 151 -16.29 -1.39 -13.33
C ILE A 151 -16.72 -2.33 -14.44
N VAL A 152 -15.84 -3.24 -14.86
CA VAL A 152 -16.15 -4.22 -15.92
C VAL A 152 -15.98 -5.66 -15.50
N HIS A 153 -15.34 -5.90 -14.36
CA HIS A 153 -15.29 -7.20 -13.72
C HIS A 153 -15.15 -7.00 -12.20
N CYS A 154 -15.78 -7.87 -11.43
CA CYS A 154 -15.79 -7.81 -9.98
C CYS A 154 -15.61 -9.22 -9.40
N ARG A 155 -14.63 -9.39 -8.52
CA ARG A 155 -14.46 -10.61 -7.74
C ARG A 155 -14.52 -10.30 -6.26
N VAL A 156 -15.25 -11.14 -5.53
CA VAL A 156 -15.28 -11.10 -4.07
C VAL A 156 -13.93 -11.57 -3.53
N ASP A 157 -13.30 -10.75 -2.67
CA ASP A 157 -12.04 -11.10 -2.01
C ASP A 157 -12.26 -11.40 -0.53
N ASN A 158 -12.45 -10.37 0.29
CA ASN A 158 -12.64 -10.51 1.73
C ASN A 158 -13.90 -9.79 2.19
N VAL A 159 -14.96 -10.56 2.41
CA VAL A 159 -16.25 -10.06 2.90
C VAL A 159 -16.62 -10.78 4.20
N SER A 160 -17.18 -10.03 5.14
CA SER A 160 -17.60 -10.57 6.44
C SER A 160 -19.03 -10.16 6.74
N GLU A 161 -19.81 -11.14 7.22
CA GLU A 161 -21.19 -10.94 7.68
C GLU A 161 -21.28 -10.08 8.94
N THR A 162 -20.16 -9.90 9.64
CA THR A 162 -20.06 -9.16 10.90
C THR A 162 -19.25 -7.88 10.72
N SER A 163 -19.16 -7.37 9.50
CA SER A 163 -18.42 -6.14 9.18
C SER A 163 -19.26 -5.27 8.26
N ALA A 164 -19.30 -3.97 8.55
CA ALA A 164 -19.85 -2.95 7.65
C ALA A 164 -18.90 -2.64 6.48
N THR A 165 -17.77 -3.35 6.38
CA THR A 165 -16.76 -3.16 5.36
C THR A 165 -16.40 -4.48 4.71
N GLY A 166 -16.19 -4.49 3.39
CA GLY A 166 -15.66 -5.62 2.64
C GLY A 166 -14.73 -5.18 1.52
N PHE A 167 -13.95 -6.12 1.00
CA PHE A 167 -12.97 -5.90 -0.06
C PHE A 167 -13.35 -6.69 -1.29
N LEU A 168 -13.33 -6.01 -2.43
CA LEU A 168 -13.58 -6.58 -3.75
C LEU A 168 -12.41 -6.27 -4.68
N LEU A 169 -12.09 -7.21 -5.54
CA LEU A 169 -11.12 -7.05 -6.62
C LEU A 169 -11.85 -6.60 -7.88
N LEU A 170 -11.58 -5.38 -8.33
CA LEU A 170 -12.25 -4.78 -9.48
C LEU A 170 -11.30 -4.62 -10.66
N LYS A 171 -11.78 -4.97 -11.85
CA LYS A 171 -11.21 -4.48 -13.11
C LYS A 171 -12.01 -3.26 -13.56
N THR A 172 -11.31 -2.20 -13.91
CA THR A 172 -11.94 -0.93 -14.29
C THR A 172 -11.48 -0.44 -15.65
N ILE A 173 -12.35 0.32 -16.32
CA ILE A 173 -12.04 1.09 -17.51
C ILE A 173 -11.99 2.56 -17.10
N GLY A 174 -10.83 3.17 -17.32
CA GLY A 174 -10.59 4.58 -17.09
C GLY A 174 -11.24 5.50 -18.14
N PRO A 175 -11.09 6.82 -17.98
CA PRO A 175 -11.60 7.78 -18.96
C PRO A 175 -11.01 7.50 -20.34
N LYS A 176 -11.82 7.66 -21.38
CA LYS A 176 -11.47 7.37 -22.79
C LYS A 176 -11.19 5.90 -23.11
N GLY A 177 -11.65 4.96 -22.27
CA GLY A 177 -11.57 3.53 -22.56
C GLY A 177 -10.25 2.87 -22.18
N TYR A 178 -9.37 3.56 -21.45
CA TYR A 178 -8.09 2.98 -21.03
C TYR A 178 -8.33 1.82 -20.05
N THR A 179 -7.73 0.67 -20.32
CA THR A 179 -7.69 -0.48 -19.41
C THR A 179 -6.30 -1.08 -19.45
N ASP A 180 -5.80 -1.50 -18.30
CA ASP A 180 -4.51 -2.18 -18.18
C ASP A 180 -4.64 -3.65 -17.79
N ASP A 181 -5.86 -4.21 -17.85
CA ASP A 181 -6.17 -5.62 -17.57
C ASP A 181 -5.85 -6.08 -16.14
N TYR A 182 -5.53 -5.16 -15.23
CA TYR A 182 -5.26 -5.47 -13.82
C TYR A 182 -6.50 -5.31 -12.96
N GLU A 183 -6.69 -6.29 -12.08
CA GLU A 183 -7.62 -6.18 -10.96
C GLU A 183 -6.95 -5.46 -9.79
N ARG A 184 -7.73 -4.70 -9.05
CA ARG A 184 -7.24 -3.92 -7.92
C ARG A 184 -8.18 -4.04 -6.74
N ASP A 185 -7.61 -3.94 -5.55
CA ASP A 185 -8.38 -3.94 -4.32
C ASP A 185 -9.17 -2.65 -4.15
N PHE A 186 -10.45 -2.81 -3.88
CA PHE A 186 -11.35 -1.74 -3.48
C PHE A 186 -12.00 -2.12 -2.16
N GLN A 187 -12.02 -1.17 -1.24
CA GLN A 187 -12.77 -1.25 -0.01
C GLN A 187 -14.16 -0.68 -0.23
N PHE A 188 -15.17 -1.42 0.22
CA PHE A 188 -16.56 -1.04 0.19
C PHE A 188 -17.04 -0.87 1.62
N THR A 189 -17.57 0.30 1.94
CA THR A 189 -18.22 0.57 3.24
C THR A 189 -19.73 0.58 3.02
N LEU A 190 -20.43 -0.15 3.87
CA LEU A 190 -21.87 -0.28 3.87
C LEU A 190 -22.47 0.46 5.06
N ASP A 191 -23.65 1.01 4.86
CA ASP A 191 -24.47 1.61 5.91
C ASP A 191 -25.92 1.11 5.78
N VAL A 192 -26.68 1.23 6.85
CA VAL A 192 -28.10 0.84 6.88
C VAL A 192 -28.94 2.01 6.41
N GLU A 193 -29.55 1.84 5.24
CA GLU A 193 -30.53 2.79 4.70
C GLU A 193 -31.91 2.14 4.70
N GLU A 194 -32.89 2.78 5.35
CA GLU A 194 -34.28 2.29 5.41
C GLU A 194 -34.41 0.82 5.89
N GLY A 195 -33.51 0.39 6.78
CA GLY A 195 -33.49 -0.96 7.35
C GLY A 195 -32.81 -2.02 6.48
N VAL A 196 -32.12 -1.63 5.40
CA VAL A 196 -31.40 -2.54 4.50
C VAL A 196 -29.95 -2.06 4.34
N TRP A 197 -29.01 -3.00 4.27
CA TRP A 197 -27.62 -2.70 3.96
C TRP A 197 -27.47 -2.14 2.54
N LYS A 198 -26.74 -1.03 2.41
CA LYS A 198 -26.41 -0.37 1.14
C LYS A 198 -24.95 0.03 1.11
N ILE A 199 -24.35 0.00 -0.07
CA ILE A 199 -22.99 0.49 -0.29
C ILE A 199 -23.00 2.01 -0.20
N ALA A 200 -22.39 2.54 0.86
CA ALA A 200 -22.31 3.97 1.12
C ALA A 200 -21.04 4.59 0.54
N GLN A 201 -19.97 3.81 0.43
CA GLN A 201 -18.67 4.30 -0.02
C GLN A 201 -17.88 3.23 -0.79
N VAL A 202 -17.07 3.69 -1.73
CA VAL A 202 -16.13 2.87 -2.50
C VAL A 202 -14.78 3.59 -2.52
N ALA A 203 -13.76 2.95 -1.97
CA ALA A 203 -12.40 3.48 -1.86
C ALA A 203 -11.42 2.55 -2.60
N ARG A 204 -10.48 3.13 -3.33
CA ARG A 204 -9.43 2.35 -3.99
C ARG A 204 -8.28 2.14 -3.01
N CYS A 205 -7.83 0.90 -2.88
CA CYS A 205 -6.70 0.57 -2.02
C CYS A 205 -5.38 0.65 -2.80
N LEU A 206 -4.40 1.29 -2.17
CA LEU A 206 -3.00 1.40 -2.59
C LEU A 206 -2.13 0.76 -1.51
N ALA A 207 -0.82 0.68 -1.75
CA ALA A 207 0.13 0.04 -0.81
C ALA A 207 0.06 0.62 0.61
N ASP A 208 -0.24 1.92 0.74
CA ASP A 208 -0.25 2.64 2.02
C ASP A 208 -1.65 2.75 2.66
N GLY A 209 -2.68 2.13 2.06
CA GLY A 209 -4.05 2.15 2.56
C GLY A 209 -5.10 2.45 1.49
N CYS A 210 -6.37 2.52 1.92
CA CYS A 210 -7.48 2.85 1.03
C CYS A 210 -7.76 4.34 1.08
N LEU A 211 -7.76 4.97 -0.09
CA LEU A 211 -8.02 6.40 -0.23
C LEU A 211 -9.45 6.60 -0.68
N ASP A 212 -10.17 7.35 0.12
CA ASP A 212 -11.40 7.98 -0.31
C ASP A 212 -11.05 9.03 -1.36
N ASP A 213 -11.77 8.98 -2.47
CA ASP A 213 -12.04 10.20 -3.23
C ASP A 213 -10.93 10.74 -4.16
N THR A 214 -10.56 9.96 -5.18
CA THR A 214 -9.96 10.52 -6.41
C THR A 214 -10.64 10.09 -7.69
N THR A 215 -11.60 9.15 -7.62
CA THR A 215 -12.30 8.62 -8.78
C THR A 215 -13.77 8.35 -8.46
N SER A 216 -14.63 8.69 -9.43
CA SER A 216 -16.04 8.33 -9.43
C SER A 216 -16.17 6.93 -10.04
N VAL A 217 -16.22 5.92 -9.18
CA VAL A 217 -16.38 4.51 -9.57
C VAL A 217 -17.86 4.24 -9.81
N VAL A 218 -18.20 3.77 -11.00
CA VAL A 218 -19.57 3.42 -11.39
C VAL A 218 -19.65 2.01 -11.96
N PRO A 219 -20.78 1.30 -11.75
CA PRO A 219 -21.13 0.11 -12.52
C PRO A 219 -21.08 0.36 -14.04
#